data_AF-A0A9X9ERN3-F1
#
_entry.id   AF-A0A9X9ERN3-F1
#
_cell.length_a   1.000
_cell.length_b   1.000
_cell.length_c   1.000
_cell.angle_alpha   90.00
_cell.angle_beta   90.00
_cell.angle_gamma   90.00
#
_symmetry.space_group_name_H-M   'P 1'
#
loop_
_entity.id
_entity.type
_entity.pdbx_description
1 polymer ?
#
loop_
_entity_poly.entity_id
_entity_poly.type
_entity_poly.pdbx_seq_one_letter_code
_entity_poly.pdbx_strand_id
1 'polypeptide(L)' 'MKKIIVLLSVIPAIGSLSVVNRVEPYILGLPFIIFWATAWLILTSICLYISSVICDRQEENK' A
#
# COMPACT_ATOMS: atom_id res chain seq x y z
N MET A 1 -14.56 -6.67 6.46
CA MET A 1 -13.99 -5.38 6.00
C MET A 1 -12.99 -4.79 7.00
N LYS A 2 -13.36 -4.50 8.26
CA LYS A 2 -12.45 -3.92 9.26
C LYS A 2 -11.11 -4.67 9.44
N LYS A 3 -11.15 -6.01 9.50
CA LYS A 3 -9.94 -6.85 9.64
C LYS A 3 -8.95 -6.69 8.47
N ILE A 4 -9.46 -6.53 7.24
CA ILE A 4 -8.64 -6.34 6.03
C ILE A 4 -7.97 -4.97 6.06
N ILE A 5 -8.72 -3.92 6.44
CA ILE A 5 -8.18 -2.56 6.57
C ILE A 5 -7.06 -2.53 7.63
N VAL A 6 -7.29 -3.14 8.80
CA VAL A 6 -6.27 -3.24 9.85
C VAL A 6 -5.04 -3.99 9.34
N LEU A 7 -5.22 -5.11 8.65
CA LEU A 7 -4.11 -5.88 8.09
C LEU A 7 -3.32 -5.06 7.06
N LEU A 8 -4.02 -4.33 6.18
CA LEU A 8 -3.42 -3.47 5.16
C LEU A 8 -2.65 -2.28 5.75
N SER A 9 -3.03 -1.79 6.94
CA SER A 9 -2.32 -0.71 7.64
C SER A 9 -1.17 -1.19 8.53
N VAL A 10 -1.29 -2.36 9.16
CA VAL A 10 -0.31 -2.84 10.16
C VAL A 10 0.90 -3.50 9.51
N ILE A 11 0.71 -4.28 8.44
CA ILE A 11 1.80 -4.93 7.70
C ILE A 11 2.88 -3.93 7.21
N PRO A 12 2.54 -2.82 6.53
CA PRO A 12 3.53 -1.83 6.09
C PRO A 12 4.36 -1.26 7.23
N ALA A 13 3.70 -0.98 8.35
CA ALA A 13 4.30 -0.35 9.52
C ALA A 13 5.28 -1.28 10.24
N ILE A 14 4.92 -2.56 10.40
CA ILE A 14 5.83 -3.54 11.02
C ILE A 14 6.97 -3.90 10.06
N GLY A 15 6.66 -4.06 8.77
CA GLY A 15 7.65 -4.38 7.74
C GLY A 15 8.71 -3.30 7.56
N SER A 16 8.38 -2.03 7.72
CA SER A 16 9.36 -0.94 7.63
C SER A 16 10.31 -0.90 8.84
N LEU A 17 9.83 -1.20 10.04
CA LEU A 17 10.63 -1.14 11.27
C LEU A 17 11.77 -2.17 11.31
N SER A 18 11.59 -3.35 10.70
CA SER A 18 12.63 -4.39 10.69
C SER A 18 13.79 -4.11 9.74
N VAL A 19 13.55 -3.29 8.71
CA VAL A 19 14.49 -3.03 7.60
C VAL A 19 14.95 -1.56 7.55
N VAL A 20 14.45 -0.69 8.42
CA VAL A 20 14.72 0.76 8.37
C VAL A 20 16.22 1.11 8.45
N ASN A 21 17.01 0.29 9.14
CA ASN A 21 18.44 0.52 9.35
C ASN A 21 19.34 -0.40 8.49
N ARG A 22 18.79 -0.97 7.42
CA ARG A 22 19.51 -1.89 6.52
C ARG A 22 19.27 -1.47 5.07
N VAL A 23 20.36 -1.31 4.32
CA VAL A 23 20.29 -1.03 2.87
C VAL A 23 20.07 -2.30 2.05
N GLU A 24 20.49 -3.45 2.57
CA GLU A 24 20.22 -4.76 1.97
C GLU A 24 18.99 -5.42 2.60
N PRO A 25 18.17 -6.13 1.80
CA PRO A 25 18.38 -6.51 0.40
C PRO A 25 18.00 -5.43 -0.62
N TYR A 26 18.49 -5.57 -1.84
CA TYR A 26 18.04 -4.77 -2.99
C TYR A 26 16.98 -5.54 -3.78
N ILE A 27 15.89 -4.87 -4.14
CA ILE A 27 14.82 -5.41 -4.99
C ILE A 27 14.71 -4.51 -6.22
N LEU A 28 14.83 -5.10 -7.41
CA LEU A 28 14.84 -4.37 -8.70
C LEU A 28 15.89 -3.25 -8.75
N GLY A 29 17.03 -3.43 -8.07
CA GLY A 29 18.10 -2.42 -7.98
C GLY A 29 17.84 -1.29 -6.98
N LEU A 30 16.73 -1.32 -6.25
CA LEU A 30 16.40 -0.35 -5.20
C LEU A 30 16.65 -0.95 -3.81
N PRO A 31 17.17 -0.17 -2.84
CA PRO A 31 17.17 -0.57 -1.43
C PRO A 31 15.75 -0.96 -1.00
N PHE A 32 15.62 -2.00 -0.17
CA PHE A 32 14.32 -2.56 0.22
C PHE A 32 13.32 -1.50 0.68
N ILE A 33 13.75 -0.54 1.51
CA ILE A 33 12.86 0.51 2.05
C ILE A 33 12.28 1.42 0.96
N ILE A 34 13.07 1.71 -0.08
CA ILE A 34 12.64 2.54 -1.22
C ILE A 34 11.65 1.76 -2.08
N PHE A 35 11.98 0.50 -2.40
CA PHE A 35 11.07 -0.40 -3.10
C PHE A 35 9.74 -0.55 -2.35
N TRP A 36 9.80 -0.79 -1.04
CA TRP A 36 8.65 -0.96 -0.17
C TRP A 36 7.76 0.29 -0.17
N ALA A 37 8.34 1.48 0.07
CA ALA A 37 7.59 2.73 0.04
C ALA A 37 6.91 2.98 -1.32
N THR A 38 7.62 2.69 -2.41
CA THR A 38 7.09 2.82 -3.77
C THR A 38 5.94 1.86 -4.03
N ALA A 39 6.05 0.61 -3.57
CA ALA A 39 4.98 -0.38 -3.69
C ALA A 39 3.71 0.07 -2.96
N TRP A 40 3.84 0.65 -1.76
CA TRP A 40 2.69 1.21 -1.02
C TRP A 40 2.09 2.45 -1.68
N LEU A 41 2.90 3.28 -2.33
CA LEU A 41 2.42 4.42 -3.12
C LEU A 41 1.55 3.95 -4.29
N ILE A 42 2.03 2.97 -5.07
CA ILE A 42 1.26 2.36 -6.17
C ILE A 42 -0.04 1.74 -5.65
N LEU A 43 0.04 0.99 -4.54
CA LEU A 43 -1.14 0.35 -3.95
C LEU A 43 -2.18 1.38 -3.49
N THR A 44 -1.75 2.52 -2.93
CA THR A 44 -2.64 3.61 -2.52
C THR A 44 -3.38 4.19 -3.72
N SER A 45 -2.69 4.42 -4.84
CA SER A 45 -3.33 4.87 -6.08
C SER A 45 -4.37 3.88 -6.61
N ILE A 46 -4.08 2.57 -6.54
CA ILE A 46 -5.04 1.52 -6.91
C ILE A 46 -6.26 1.55 -5.98
N CYS A 47 -6.05 1.68 -4.67
CA CYS A 47 -7.15 1.78 -3.70
C CYS A 47 -8.03 3.01 -3.95
N LEU A 48 -7.45 4.16 -4.26
CA LEU A 48 -8.19 5.38 -4.60
C LEU A 48 -8.99 5.21 -5.88
N TYR A 49 -8.40 4.62 -6.92
CA TYR A 49 -9.10 4.33 -8.18
C TYR A 49 -10.29 3.37 -7.97
N ILE A 50 -10.09 2.30 -7.20
CA ILE A 50 -11.19 1.39 -6.86
C ILE A 50 -12.29 2.15 -6.09
N SER A 51 -11.89 3.01 -5.15
CA SER A 51 -12.84 3.83 -4.39
C SER A 51 -13.62 4.79 -5.28
N SER A 52 -12.98 5.43 -6.27
CA SER A 52 -13.66 6.35 -7.18
C SER A 52 -14.67 5.61 -8.06
N VAL A 53 -14.27 4.47 -8.64
CA VAL A 53 -15.18 3.65 -9.47
C VAL A 53 -16.38 3.15 -8.65
N ILE A 54 -16.18 2.77 -7.39
CA ILE A 54 -17.28 2.35 -6.50
C ILE A 54 -18.20 3.55 -6.19
N CYS A 55 -17.63 4.74 -6.00
CA CYS A 55 -18.40 5.95 -5.72
C CYS A 55 -19.27 6.36 -6.92
N ASP A 56 -18.70 6.38 -8.12
CA ASP A 56 -19.41 6.71 -9.36
C ASP A 56 -20.61 5.76 -9.59
N ARG A 57 -20.41 4.46 -9.32
CA ARG A 57 -21.46 3.42 -9.45
C ARG A 57 -22.60 3.56 -8.45
N GLN A 58 -22.35 4.18 -7.28
CA GLN A 58 -23.39 4.47 -6.29
C GLN A 58 -24.24 5.67 -6.70
N GLU A 59 -23.66 6.66 -7.37
CA GLU A 59 -24.39 7.82 -7.90
C GLU A 59 -25.31 7.42 -9.05
N GLU A 60 -24.89 6.54 -9.96
CA GLU A 60 -25.76 6.04 -11.05
C GLU A 60 -26.95 5.20 -10.56
N ASN A 61 -26.86 4.57 -9.39
CA ASN A 61 -27.92 3.73 -8.82
C ASN A 61 -28.94 4.50 -7.96
N LYS A 62 -28.79 5.82 -7.81
CA LYS A 62 -29.64 6.66 -6.97
C LYS A 62 -30.51 7.59 -7.81
#